data_AF-A0A067DGP4-F1
#
_entry.id   AF-A0A067DGP4-F1
#
_cell.length_a   1.000
_cell.length_b   1.000
_cell.length_c   1.000
_cell.angle_alpha   90.00
_cell.angle_beta   90.00
_cell.angle_gamma   90.00
#
_symmetry.space_group_name_H-M   'P 1'
#
loop_
_entity.id
_entity.type
_entity.pdbx_description
1 polymer ?
#
loop_
_entity_poly.entity_id
_entity_poly.type
_entity_poly.pdbx_seq_one_letter_code
_entity_poly.pdbx_strand_id
1 'polypeptide(L)'
;MVQLAEKDIHHYDVSITPWVTSKKINRQIISQLINLYRLTDLGGRIPAYDGMKSIYTAGPLPFQSKEFIIELPDSDPRPSSSTRPIRERQFRVVIRLASKPDLYTLQQFLGRRHFEAPYDVIQVLGVILSAASSEKHTVVGRSFFPTDHGPIGQLGDGVEYWRGYFQSLRLTQMGLSLNIDVSARSFYEPILVTEFVQNYCRNLSRPLSDQVRLKVKKELKGIKVVLTHLETSNSHRITGISSQPMSQLAFTDGSATSMSVIQYFRERYNIALQFTSLPALLAGSEARPIYLPMELSRIVAGQRYTQRLNERQVTALLQATCQRPREREDYIRMMARANAYNEDTLVNKEFGIQVADDLTSVDARILPAPMLKYHETGQEASVNPGFGQWNMINKKMFNGGRVEVWTCVNFSTRLNRDVPFQFCQGLVDMCNSKGMVFNPQPVIPISSSNPNQIEKALVDVHNRTTQQGKQLQLLIIILPDVSGSY
;
A
#
# COMPACT_ATOMS: atom_id res chain seq x y z
N MET A 1 -14.58 -15.45 16.63
CA MET A 1 -15.72 -14.73 17.26
C MET A 1 -15.20 -13.79 18.34
N VAL A 2 -15.92 -12.71 18.65
CA VAL A 2 -15.56 -11.74 19.71
C VAL A 2 -16.67 -11.69 20.76
N GLN A 3 -16.29 -11.80 22.03
CA GLN A 3 -17.16 -11.65 23.19
C GLN A 3 -16.76 -10.41 23.97
N LEU A 4 -17.75 -9.77 24.60
CA LEU A 4 -17.58 -8.54 25.37
C LEU A 4 -18.11 -8.76 26.79
N ALA A 5 -17.32 -8.39 27.79
CA ALA A 5 -17.81 -8.28 29.15
C ALA A 5 -18.77 -7.08 29.30
N GLU A 6 -19.63 -7.10 30.32
CA GLU A 6 -20.47 -5.96 30.69
C GLU A 6 -19.61 -4.88 31.36
N LYS A 7 -19.00 -4.03 30.54
CA LYS A 7 -18.23 -2.86 30.99
C LYS A 7 -18.63 -1.63 30.18
N ASP A 8 -19.03 -0.56 30.86
CA ASP A 8 -19.33 0.70 30.18
C ASP A 8 -18.10 1.29 29.49
N ILE A 9 -18.27 1.78 28.28
CA ILE A 9 -17.22 2.51 27.56
C ILE A 9 -17.51 4.00 27.64
N HIS A 10 -16.48 4.79 27.91
CA HIS A 10 -16.56 6.24 27.94
C HIS A 10 -15.60 6.83 26.91
N HIS A 11 -16.12 7.74 26.08
CA HIS A 11 -15.38 8.42 25.03
C HIS A 11 -15.00 9.84 25.47
N TYR A 12 -13.71 10.17 25.29
CA TYR A 12 -13.13 11.46 25.61
C TYR A 12 -12.43 12.06 24.39
N ASP A 13 -12.69 13.33 24.12
CA ASP A 13 -11.95 14.13 23.16
C ASP A 13 -10.59 14.53 23.73
N VAL A 14 -9.56 14.44 22.89
CA VAL A 14 -8.17 14.78 23.19
C VAL A 14 -7.72 15.93 22.31
N SER A 15 -7.17 16.97 22.94
CA SER A 15 -6.55 18.10 22.25
C SER A 15 -5.10 18.25 22.70
N ILE A 16 -4.17 18.17 21.74
CA ILE A 16 -2.72 18.32 21.98
C ILE A 16 -2.25 19.65 21.39
N THR A 17 -1.62 20.49 22.21
CA THR A 17 -1.02 21.77 21.82
C THR A 17 0.48 21.77 22.15
N PRO A 18 1.38 22.10 21.21
CA PRO A 18 1.11 22.45 19.81
C PRO A 18 0.58 21.28 18.98
N TRP A 19 -0.11 21.57 17.87
CA TRP A 19 -0.67 20.54 16.99
C TRP A 19 0.41 19.60 16.44
N VAL A 20 0.15 18.31 16.49
CA VAL A 20 1.06 17.25 16.02
C VAL A 20 0.34 16.38 15.00
N THR A 21 0.87 16.38 13.77
CA THR A 21 0.33 15.59 12.65
C THR A 21 0.70 14.10 12.75
N SER A 22 1.74 13.75 13.49
CA SER A 22 2.25 12.38 13.59
C SER A 22 1.50 11.57 14.64
N LYS A 23 0.75 10.55 14.21
CA LYS A 23 0.09 9.59 15.12
C LYS A 23 1.07 8.90 16.07
N LYS A 24 2.30 8.61 15.62
CA LYS A 24 3.33 7.97 16.46
C LYS A 24 3.72 8.87 17.64
N ILE A 25 3.95 10.16 17.36
CA ILE A 25 4.29 11.14 18.41
C ILE A 25 3.11 11.36 19.34
N ASN A 26 1.89 11.50 18.79
CA ASN A 26 0.68 11.61 19.60
C ASN A 26 0.53 10.43 20.57
N ARG A 27 0.79 9.20 20.11
CA ARG A 27 0.77 8.02 20.98
C ARG A 27 1.84 8.09 22.04
N GLN A 28 3.08 8.49 21.72
CA GLN A 28 4.13 8.69 22.73
C GLN A 28 3.75 9.71 23.80
N ILE A 29 3.11 10.82 23.42
CA ILE A 29 2.59 11.83 24.36
C ILE A 29 1.58 11.20 25.32
N ILE A 30 0.60 10.46 24.78
CA ILE A 30 -0.43 9.82 25.59
C ILE A 30 0.13 8.66 26.43
N SER A 31 1.06 7.86 25.92
CA SER A 31 1.75 6.83 26.70
C SER A 31 2.49 7.45 27.89
N GLN A 32 3.16 8.59 27.69
CA GLN A 32 3.82 9.30 28.79
C GLN A 32 2.83 9.88 29.80
N LEU A 33 1.69 10.41 29.33
CA LEU A 33 0.59 10.84 30.19
C LEU A 33 0.07 9.69 31.06
N ILE A 34 -0.16 8.52 30.47
CA ILE A 34 -0.59 7.33 31.20
C ILE A 34 0.47 6.93 32.22
N ASN A 35 1.75 6.88 31.85
CA ASN A 35 2.82 6.52 32.77
C ASN A 35 2.88 7.44 34.00
N LEU A 36 2.70 8.75 33.81
CA LEU A 36 2.76 9.74 34.89
C LEU A 36 1.50 9.79 35.74
N TYR A 37 0.32 9.70 35.12
CA TYR A 37 -0.95 10.07 35.75
C TYR A 37 -1.95 8.92 35.89
N ARG A 38 -1.58 7.67 35.53
CA ARG A 38 -2.49 6.52 35.61
C ARG A 38 -3.06 6.31 37.01
N LEU A 39 -2.20 6.27 38.02
CA LEU A 39 -2.62 5.96 39.40
C LEU A 39 -3.26 7.16 40.10
N THR A 40 -2.92 8.38 39.69
CA THR A 40 -3.39 9.61 40.34
C THR A 40 -4.69 10.12 39.73
N ASP A 41 -4.68 10.42 38.42
CA ASP A 41 -5.74 11.20 37.77
C ASP A 41 -6.60 10.37 36.84
N LEU A 42 -6.09 9.25 36.31
CA LEU A 42 -6.89 8.36 35.46
C LEU A 42 -7.64 7.29 36.28
N GLY A 43 -7.49 7.30 37.61
CA GLY A 43 -8.15 6.35 38.50
C GLY A 43 -7.78 4.88 38.23
N GLY A 44 -6.52 4.64 37.85
CA GLY A 44 -5.98 3.31 37.56
C GLY A 44 -6.23 2.78 36.14
N ARG A 45 -7.06 3.47 35.34
CA ARG A 45 -7.53 3.01 34.02
C ARG A 45 -6.46 3.07 32.95
N ILE A 46 -6.59 2.20 31.96
CA ILE A 46 -5.72 2.15 30.78
C ILE A 46 -6.53 2.59 29.54
N PRO A 47 -6.38 3.84 29.08
CA PRO A 47 -7.14 4.31 27.93
C PRO A 47 -6.65 3.71 26.60
N ALA A 48 -7.59 3.41 25.70
CA ALA A 48 -7.31 3.12 24.30
C ALA A 48 -7.34 4.41 23.47
N TYR A 49 -6.30 4.69 22.69
CA TYR A 49 -6.15 5.93 21.93
C TYR A 49 -6.08 5.70 20.41
N ASP A 50 -6.88 6.47 19.65
CA ASP A 50 -6.90 6.41 18.18
C ASP A 50 -5.64 7.01 17.50
N GLY A 51 -4.79 7.68 18.28
CA GLY A 51 -3.59 8.36 17.81
C GLY A 51 -3.80 9.81 17.36
N MET A 52 -5.01 10.36 17.49
CA MET A 52 -5.35 11.73 17.07
C MET A 52 -6.19 12.51 18.08
N LYS A 53 -7.47 12.15 18.26
CA LYS A 53 -8.44 13.00 18.97
C LYS A 53 -9.33 12.23 19.94
N SER A 54 -9.29 10.90 19.96
CA SER A 54 -10.28 10.10 20.67
C SER A 54 -9.62 9.11 21.60
N ILE A 55 -9.91 9.22 22.90
CA ILE A 55 -9.56 8.25 23.93
C ILE A 55 -10.82 7.54 24.42
N TYR A 56 -10.70 6.24 24.66
CA TYR A 56 -11.74 5.40 25.23
C TYR A 56 -11.26 4.78 26.53
N THR A 57 -12.14 4.61 27.50
CA THR A 57 -11.84 3.98 28.81
C THR A 57 -12.96 3.04 29.23
N ALA A 58 -12.60 2.02 30.02
CA ALA A 58 -13.56 1.13 30.68
C ALA A 58 -14.04 1.78 32.00
N GLY A 59 -15.22 2.39 31.95
CA GLY A 59 -15.76 3.23 33.02
C GLY A 59 -15.25 4.68 33.01
N PRO A 60 -15.85 5.57 33.81
CA PRO A 60 -15.57 7.00 33.77
C PRO A 60 -14.23 7.35 34.43
N LEU A 61 -13.48 8.27 33.82
CA LEU A 61 -12.39 9.00 34.47
C LEU A 61 -12.93 9.84 35.64
N PRO A 62 -12.13 10.09 36.70
CA PRO A 62 -12.54 10.87 37.88
C PRO A 62 -12.64 12.39 37.60
N PHE A 63 -12.79 12.78 36.33
CA PHE A 63 -12.99 14.15 35.87
C PHE A 63 -13.80 14.17 34.57
N GLN A 64 -14.50 15.28 34.32
CA GLN A 64 -15.16 15.53 33.03
C GLN A 64 -14.24 16.25 32.04
N SER A 65 -13.33 17.09 32.52
CA SER A 65 -12.32 17.76 31.70
C SER A 65 -11.07 18.00 32.54
N LYS A 66 -9.89 17.69 32.02
CA LYS A 66 -8.63 17.96 32.71
C LYS A 66 -7.51 18.27 31.71
N GLU A 67 -6.64 19.16 32.13
CA GLU A 67 -5.43 19.55 31.41
C GLU A 67 -4.20 18.91 32.06
N PHE A 68 -3.29 18.43 31.20
CA PHE A 68 -2.03 17.81 31.57
C PHE A 68 -0.91 18.50 30.79
N ILE A 69 0.27 18.59 31.41
CA ILE A 69 1.50 19.05 30.77
C ILE A 69 2.41 17.85 30.65
N ILE A 70 2.75 17.47 29.42
CA ILE A 70 3.58 16.32 29.10
C ILE A 70 4.87 16.78 28.49
N GLU A 71 5.97 16.31 29.06
CA GLU A 71 7.31 16.58 28.57
C GLU A 71 7.82 15.34 27.84
N LEU A 72 8.25 15.54 26.59
CA LEU A 72 8.95 14.51 25.84
C LEU A 72 10.36 14.98 25.52
N PRO A 73 11.37 14.09 25.56
CA PRO A 73 12.70 14.39 25.07
C PRO A 73 12.61 14.81 23.59
N ASP A 74 13.14 15.99 23.25
CA ASP A 74 13.07 16.48 21.87
C ASP A 74 13.96 15.61 20.97
N SER A 75 13.32 14.77 20.16
CA SER A 75 13.96 13.96 19.12
C SER A 75 14.13 14.73 17.81
N ASP A 76 13.87 16.04 17.80
CA ASP A 76 13.89 16.88 16.61
C ASP A 76 14.41 18.30 16.94
N PRO A 77 15.68 18.46 17.37
CA PRO A 77 16.27 19.75 17.63
C PRO A 77 16.38 20.50 16.31
N ARG A 78 15.49 21.47 16.12
CA ARG A 78 15.67 22.52 15.11
C ARG A 78 17.06 23.14 15.31
N PRO A 79 17.82 23.40 14.24
CA PRO A 79 19.15 23.95 14.38
C PRO A 79 19.07 25.39 14.89
N SER A 80 19.29 25.58 16.18
CA SER A 80 19.81 26.83 16.73
C SER A 80 21.16 26.51 17.34
N SER A 81 22.18 27.24 16.90
CA SER A 81 23.54 27.17 17.42
C SER A 81 23.58 27.31 18.95
N SER A 82 24.61 26.69 19.54
CA SER A 82 24.97 26.62 20.96
C SER A 82 24.56 25.34 21.69
N THR A 83 25.58 24.76 22.32
CA THR A 83 25.62 23.72 23.34
C THR A 83 24.57 23.95 24.42
N ARG A 84 23.32 23.53 24.18
CA ARG A 84 22.25 23.53 25.18
C ARG A 84 21.80 22.10 25.45
N PRO A 85 21.46 21.77 26.71
CA PRO A 85 20.94 20.46 27.07
C PRO A 85 19.71 20.11 26.23
N ILE A 86 19.45 18.82 26.05
CA ILE A 86 18.26 18.26 25.38
C ILE A 86 17.05 19.08 25.84
N ARG A 87 16.47 19.87 24.93
CA ARG A 87 15.26 20.63 25.28
C ARG A 87 14.14 19.62 25.43
N GLU A 88 13.46 19.62 26.57
CA GLU A 88 12.22 18.88 26.69
C GLU A 88 11.11 19.68 26.00
N ARG A 89 10.36 19.01 25.12
CA ARG A 89 9.24 19.64 24.43
C ARG A 89 7.99 19.43 25.27
N GLN A 90 7.46 20.54 25.77
CA GLN A 90 6.21 20.55 26.53
C GLN A 90 5.01 20.51 25.57
N PHE A 91 4.08 19.60 25.88
CA PHE A 91 2.80 19.46 25.22
C PHE A 91 1.68 19.63 26.24
N ARG A 92 0.77 20.55 25.96
CA ARG A 92 -0.48 20.67 26.70
C ARG A 92 -1.50 19.69 26.12
N VAL A 93 -1.97 18.77 26.96
CA VAL A 93 -2.97 17.76 26.60
C VAL A 93 -4.24 18.03 27.39
N VAL A 94 -5.35 18.26 26.70
CA VAL A 94 -6.67 18.41 27.32
C VAL A 94 -7.51 17.18 26.99
N ILE A 95 -8.03 16.51 28.00
CA ILE A 95 -8.94 15.37 27.88
C ILE A 95 -10.32 15.80 28.39
N ARG A 96 -11.35 15.70 27.55
CA ARG A 96 -12.73 16.10 27.88
C ARG A 96 -13.74 15.01 27.53
N LEU A 97 -14.67 14.71 28.45
CA LEU A 97 -15.74 13.75 28.23
C LEU A 97 -16.61 14.21 27.05
N ALA A 98 -16.78 13.33 26.07
CA ALA A 98 -17.51 13.61 24.84
C ALA A 98 -18.83 12.83 24.79
N SER A 99 -18.78 11.52 24.97
CA SER A 99 -19.97 10.66 24.89
C SER A 99 -19.80 9.34 25.64
N LYS A 100 -20.88 8.57 25.74
CA LYS A 100 -20.89 7.21 26.28
C LYS A 100 -21.42 6.26 25.21
N PRO A 101 -20.54 5.52 24.50
CA PRO A 101 -20.98 4.51 23.54
C PRO A 101 -21.93 3.48 24.16
N ASP A 102 -23.06 3.25 23.51
CA ASP A 102 -24.13 2.41 24.03
C ASP A 102 -23.92 0.92 23.66
N LEU A 103 -23.26 0.18 24.54
CA LEU A 103 -23.09 -1.26 24.39
C LEU A 103 -24.40 -2.04 24.54
N TYR A 104 -25.41 -1.49 25.21
CA TYR A 104 -26.70 -2.17 25.36
C TYR A 104 -27.40 -2.28 24.01
N THR A 105 -27.40 -1.21 23.20
CA THR A 105 -27.93 -1.27 21.82
C THR A 105 -27.20 -2.33 20.99
N LEU A 106 -25.88 -2.47 21.15
CA LEU A 106 -25.12 -3.55 20.50
C LEU A 106 -25.59 -4.94 20.96
N GLN A 107 -25.79 -5.16 22.26
CA GLN A 107 -26.31 -6.42 22.79
C GLN A 107 -27.73 -6.71 22.27
N GLN A 108 -28.61 -5.71 22.20
CA GLN A 108 -29.96 -5.87 21.65
C GLN A 108 -29.93 -6.19 20.14
N PHE A 109 -29.02 -5.56 19.39
CA PHE A 109 -28.82 -5.86 17.97
C PHE A 109 -28.33 -7.30 17.76
N LEU A 110 -27.32 -7.73 18.53
CA LEU A 110 -26.79 -9.10 18.48
C LEU A 110 -27.86 -10.13 18.89
N GLY A 111 -28.73 -9.77 19.84
CA GLY A 111 -29.89 -10.55 20.25
C GLY A 111 -31.09 -10.51 19.29
N ARG A 112 -30.97 -9.83 18.14
CA ARG A 112 -32.04 -9.63 17.13
C ARG A 112 -33.29 -8.92 17.67
N ARG A 113 -33.13 -8.12 18.72
CA ARG A 113 -34.18 -7.28 19.33
C ARG A 113 -34.14 -5.85 18.82
N HIS A 114 -33.07 -5.47 18.14
CA HIS A 114 -32.87 -4.18 17.50
C HIS A 114 -32.44 -4.39 16.04
N PHE A 115 -32.94 -3.57 15.12
CA PHE A 115 -32.69 -3.75 13.67
C PHE A 115 -31.63 -2.81 13.10
N GLU A 116 -31.32 -1.71 13.77
CA GLU A 116 -30.28 -0.78 13.34
C GLU A 116 -28.93 -1.12 14.00
N ALA A 117 -27.89 -1.16 13.19
CA ALA A 117 -26.55 -1.55 13.62
C ALA A 117 -25.81 -0.35 14.26
N PRO A 118 -25.29 -0.47 15.50
CA PRO A 118 -24.58 0.61 16.18
C PRO A 118 -23.13 0.72 15.67
N TYR A 119 -22.95 1.36 14.51
CA TYR A 119 -21.64 1.47 13.84
C TYR A 119 -20.61 2.29 14.62
N ASP A 120 -21.08 3.27 15.38
CA ASP A 120 -20.27 4.06 16.31
C ASP A 120 -19.60 3.15 17.35
N VAL A 121 -20.35 2.26 17.98
CA VAL A 121 -19.84 1.30 18.98
C VAL A 121 -18.83 0.33 18.35
N ILE A 122 -19.11 -0.18 17.14
CA ILE A 122 -18.17 -1.05 16.42
C ILE A 122 -16.87 -0.31 16.11
N GLN A 123 -16.95 0.97 15.74
CA GLN A 123 -15.77 1.79 15.47
C GLN A 123 -14.93 1.96 16.75
N VAL A 124 -15.56 2.21 17.89
CA VAL A 124 -14.90 2.30 19.20
C VAL A 124 -14.18 1.00 19.55
N LEU A 125 -14.88 -0.13 19.46
CA LEU A 125 -14.29 -1.46 19.70
C LEU A 125 -13.14 -1.76 18.72
N GLY A 126 -13.29 -1.35 17.47
CA GLY A 126 -12.23 -1.42 16.46
C GLY A 126 -11.00 -0.60 16.83
N VAL A 127 -11.15 0.58 17.43
CA VAL A 127 -10.04 1.39 17.94
C VAL A 127 -9.36 0.70 19.11
N ILE A 128 -10.11 0.14 20.07
CA ILE A 128 -9.57 -0.57 21.23
C ILE A 128 -8.69 -1.75 20.78
N LEU A 129 -9.21 -2.59 19.90
CA LEU A 129 -8.46 -3.72 19.33
C LEU A 129 -7.23 -3.26 18.51
N SER A 130 -7.32 -2.10 17.86
CA SER A 130 -6.21 -1.56 17.06
C SER A 130 -5.14 -0.88 17.92
N ALA A 131 -5.49 -0.36 19.11
CA ALA A 131 -4.58 0.35 19.99
C ALA A 131 -3.45 -0.56 20.47
N ALA A 132 -3.78 -1.76 20.95
CA ALA A 132 -2.81 -2.77 21.36
C ALA A 132 -1.83 -3.16 20.23
N SER A 133 -2.35 -3.40 19.01
CA SER A 133 -1.51 -3.73 17.85
C SER A 133 -0.68 -2.56 17.32
N SER A 134 -1.14 -1.32 17.53
CA SER A 134 -0.46 -0.11 17.01
C SER A 134 0.82 0.24 17.75
N GLU A 135 1.00 -0.27 18.98
CA GLU A 135 2.22 -0.06 19.76
C GLU A 135 3.37 -0.95 19.27
N LYS A 136 3.03 -2.17 18.85
CA LYS A 136 4.00 -3.21 18.44
C LYS A 136 4.34 -3.16 16.95
N HIS A 137 3.46 -2.61 16.11
CA HIS A 137 3.55 -2.76 14.65
C HIS A 137 3.48 -1.44 13.90
N THR A 138 4.05 -1.42 12.68
CA THR A 138 3.82 -0.33 11.74
C THR A 138 2.40 -0.41 11.18
N VAL A 139 1.64 0.68 11.29
CA VAL A 139 0.22 0.71 10.91
C VAL A 139 0.02 1.44 9.58
N VAL A 140 -0.63 0.78 8.62
CA VAL A 140 -1.08 1.39 7.35
C VAL A 140 -2.57 1.14 7.17
N GLY A 141 -3.38 2.17 7.40
CA GLY A 141 -4.84 2.05 7.35
C GLY A 141 -5.34 1.12 8.47
N ARG A 142 -5.91 -0.03 8.08
CA ARG A 142 -6.37 -1.09 9.00
C ARG A 142 -5.46 -2.33 8.98
N SER A 143 -4.26 -2.19 8.43
CA SER A 143 -3.27 -3.26 8.34
C SER A 143 -2.07 -2.97 9.22
N PHE A 144 -1.54 -4.02 9.83
CA PHE A 144 -0.45 -4.00 10.80
C PHE A 144 0.72 -4.83 10.24
N PHE A 145 1.91 -4.24 10.25
CA PHE A 145 3.13 -4.83 9.71
C PHE A 145 4.16 -4.95 10.85
N PRO A 146 4.41 -6.16 11.36
CA PRO A 146 5.40 -6.38 12.41
C PRO A 146 6.82 -6.11 11.89
N THR A 147 7.60 -5.32 12.65
CA THR A 147 8.97 -4.93 12.28
C THR A 147 10.01 -6.00 12.62
N ASP A 148 9.71 -6.87 13.60
CA ASP A 148 10.72 -7.72 14.21
C ASP A 148 10.71 -9.15 13.61
N HIS A 149 9.59 -9.58 13.02
CA HIS A 149 9.34 -11.00 12.69
C HIS A 149 8.53 -11.24 11.39
N GLY A 150 8.40 -10.25 10.51
CA GLY A 150 7.73 -10.43 9.21
C GLY A 150 8.70 -10.94 8.12
N PRO A 151 8.26 -11.78 7.16
CA PRO A 151 9.04 -12.02 5.95
C PRO A 151 9.16 -10.69 5.18
N ILE A 152 10.30 -10.04 5.32
CA ILE A 152 10.71 -8.93 4.46
C ILE A 152 11.22 -9.57 3.17
N GLY A 153 10.59 -9.23 2.05
CA GLY A 153 11.06 -9.68 0.75
C GLY A 153 11.46 -8.50 -0.11
N GLN A 154 12.49 -8.71 -0.93
CA GLN A 154 13.05 -7.69 -1.79
C GLN A 154 12.16 -7.50 -3.04
N LEU A 155 11.81 -6.25 -3.36
CA LEU A 155 11.22 -5.89 -4.66
C LEU A 155 12.28 -5.27 -5.59
N GLY A 156 13.40 -4.81 -5.05
CA GLY A 156 14.48 -4.15 -5.78
C GLY A 156 14.23 -2.66 -5.98
N ASP A 157 15.25 -1.96 -6.49
CA ASP A 157 15.29 -0.50 -6.64
C ASP A 157 15.13 0.28 -5.31
N GLY A 158 15.57 -0.31 -4.19
CA GLY A 158 15.47 0.28 -2.85
C GLY A 158 14.06 0.18 -2.25
N VAL A 159 13.30 -0.82 -2.69
CA VAL A 159 11.94 -1.12 -2.27
C VAL A 159 11.86 -2.58 -1.83
N GLU A 160 11.26 -2.78 -0.67
CA GLU A 160 10.96 -4.09 -0.11
C GLU A 160 9.45 -4.20 0.14
N TYR A 161 8.94 -5.42 0.31
CA TYR A 161 7.58 -5.64 0.78
C TYR A 161 7.59 -6.22 2.18
N TRP A 162 6.66 -5.77 3.00
CA TRP A 162 6.41 -6.30 4.32
C TRP A 162 5.08 -7.05 4.30
N ARG A 163 5.09 -8.27 4.82
CA ARG A 163 3.84 -8.99 5.13
C ARG A 163 3.35 -8.60 6.51
N GLY A 164 2.04 -8.60 6.65
CA GLY A 164 1.33 -8.28 7.86
C GLY A 164 -0.09 -8.80 7.76
N TYR A 165 -0.97 -8.21 8.54
CA TYR A 165 -2.37 -8.61 8.56
C TYR A 165 -3.29 -7.39 8.52
N PHE A 166 -4.41 -7.55 7.83
CA PHE A 166 -5.56 -6.68 7.93
C PHE A 166 -6.39 -7.09 9.15
N GLN A 167 -6.95 -6.11 9.85
CA GLN A 167 -7.85 -6.35 10.98
C GLN A 167 -9.09 -5.46 10.84
N SER A 168 -10.28 -6.06 10.97
CA SER A 168 -11.51 -5.28 11.13
C SER A 168 -12.53 -6.00 11.97
N LEU A 169 -13.24 -5.26 12.81
CA LEU A 169 -14.37 -5.77 13.56
C LEU A 169 -15.65 -5.65 12.71
N ARG A 170 -16.44 -6.72 12.64
CA ARG A 170 -17.64 -6.81 11.80
C ARG A 170 -18.80 -7.41 12.58
N LEU A 171 -20.01 -6.95 12.27
CA LEU A 171 -21.24 -7.62 12.68
C LEU A 171 -21.59 -8.69 11.66
N THR A 172 -21.86 -9.89 12.14
CA THR A 172 -22.32 -11.03 11.33
C THR A 172 -23.56 -11.64 11.96
N GLN A 173 -24.23 -12.55 11.25
CA GLN A 173 -25.39 -13.28 11.79
C GLN A 173 -25.05 -14.16 13.00
N MET A 174 -23.78 -14.51 13.18
CA MET A 174 -23.29 -15.29 14.32
C MET A 174 -22.82 -14.40 15.48
N GLY A 175 -22.79 -13.09 15.26
CA GLY A 175 -22.47 -12.08 16.25
C GLY A 175 -21.27 -11.22 15.84
N LEU A 176 -20.58 -10.66 16.82
CA LEU A 176 -19.42 -9.82 16.61
C LEU A 176 -18.21 -10.68 16.18
N SER A 177 -17.59 -10.35 15.05
CA SER A 177 -16.53 -11.14 14.45
C SER A 177 -15.32 -10.28 14.13
N LEU A 178 -14.14 -10.75 14.53
CA LEU A 178 -12.87 -10.18 14.14
C LEU A 178 -12.46 -10.80 12.79
N ASN A 179 -12.45 -9.98 11.75
CA ASN A 179 -11.93 -10.36 10.44
C ASN A 179 -10.43 -10.08 10.38
N ILE A 180 -9.64 -11.14 10.21
CA ILE A 180 -8.20 -11.09 10.01
C ILE A 180 -7.89 -11.69 8.64
N ASP A 181 -7.07 -10.99 7.85
CA ASP A 181 -6.59 -11.49 6.56
C ASP A 181 -5.15 -11.09 6.32
N VAL A 182 -4.46 -11.80 5.44
CA VAL A 182 -3.09 -11.49 5.03
C VAL A 182 -3.05 -10.18 4.27
N SER A 183 -2.07 -9.35 4.59
CA SER A 183 -1.82 -8.10 3.89
C SER A 183 -0.33 -7.99 3.54
N ALA A 184 -0.01 -7.45 2.37
CA ALA A 184 1.36 -7.07 2.04
C ALA A 184 1.38 -5.66 1.47
N ARG A 185 2.42 -4.90 1.82
CA ARG A 185 2.63 -3.52 1.35
C ARG A 185 4.11 -3.29 1.06
N SER A 186 4.37 -2.39 0.13
CA SER A 186 5.70 -1.92 -0.23
C SER A 186 6.19 -0.83 0.73
N PHE A 187 7.45 -0.93 1.14
CA PHE A 187 8.17 -0.01 2.00
C PHE A 187 9.52 0.34 1.38
N TYR A 188 10.06 1.51 1.71
CA TYR A 188 11.44 1.84 1.35
C TYR A 188 12.40 1.02 2.20
N GLU A 189 13.42 0.45 1.56
CA GLU A 189 14.49 -0.25 2.26
C GLU A 189 15.29 0.73 3.14
N PRO A 190 15.70 0.33 4.38
CA PRO A 190 16.44 1.19 5.29
C PRO A 190 17.95 1.26 4.98
N ILE A 191 18.28 1.54 3.71
CA ILE A 191 19.65 1.58 3.16
C ILE A 191 20.22 3.00 3.11
N LEU A 192 21.53 3.12 2.85
CA LEU A 192 22.14 4.42 2.57
C LEU A 192 21.56 5.01 1.28
N VAL A 193 21.46 6.33 1.22
CA VAL A 193 20.93 7.00 0.02
C VAL A 193 21.88 6.80 -1.17
N THR A 194 23.19 6.64 -0.95
CA THR A 194 24.12 6.23 -2.00
C THR A 194 23.79 4.86 -2.58
N GLU A 195 23.50 3.87 -1.73
CA GLU A 195 23.06 2.52 -2.16
C GLU A 195 21.75 2.60 -2.94
N PHE A 196 20.80 3.44 -2.49
CA PHE A 196 19.55 3.68 -3.23
C PHE A 196 19.81 4.26 -4.63
N VAL A 197 20.73 5.23 -4.75
CA VAL A 197 21.08 5.87 -6.03
C VAL A 197 21.84 4.91 -6.96
N GLN A 198 22.58 3.94 -6.42
CA GLN A 198 23.29 2.92 -7.21
C GLN A 198 22.35 2.06 -8.07
N ASN A 199 21.09 1.91 -7.67
CA ASN A 199 20.06 1.25 -8.48
C ASN A 199 19.81 1.96 -9.83
N TYR A 200 20.10 3.27 -9.91
CA TYR A 200 19.92 4.08 -11.11
C TYR A 200 21.23 4.49 -11.80
N CYS A 201 22.34 4.53 -11.07
CA CYS A 201 23.66 4.89 -11.60
C CYS A 201 24.78 4.08 -10.92
N ARG A 202 25.45 3.22 -11.70
CA ARG A 202 26.52 2.34 -11.16
C ARG A 202 27.75 3.11 -10.68
N ASN A 203 28.12 4.21 -11.33
CA ASN A 203 29.32 4.98 -11.01
C ASN A 203 28.94 6.31 -10.33
N LEU A 204 29.06 6.33 -9.01
CA LEU A 204 28.78 7.51 -8.18
C LEU A 204 29.92 8.54 -8.12
N SER A 205 31.09 8.24 -8.70
CA SER A 205 32.21 9.18 -8.73
C SER A 205 32.01 10.30 -9.76
N ARG A 206 31.05 10.16 -10.69
CA ARG A 206 30.71 11.17 -11.69
C ARG A 206 29.37 11.85 -11.36
N PRO A 207 29.16 13.11 -11.80
CA PRO A 207 27.87 13.77 -11.67
C PRO A 207 26.73 12.94 -12.28
N LEU A 208 25.57 12.95 -11.64
CA LEU A 208 24.37 12.30 -12.16
C LEU A 208 23.89 13.03 -13.42
N SER A 209 23.46 12.28 -14.44
CA SER A 209 22.76 12.87 -15.58
C SER A 209 21.45 13.51 -15.13
N ASP A 210 20.98 14.55 -15.84
CA ASP A 210 19.76 15.25 -15.43
C ASP A 210 18.53 14.34 -15.37
N GLN A 211 18.43 13.35 -16.27
CA GLN A 211 17.35 12.37 -16.25
C GLN A 211 17.37 11.53 -14.97
N VAL A 212 18.55 11.02 -14.56
CA VAL A 212 18.70 10.24 -13.33
C VAL A 212 18.48 11.11 -12.10
N ARG A 213 19.04 12.33 -12.09
CA ARG A 213 18.85 13.31 -11.01
C ARG A 213 17.38 13.62 -10.79
N LEU A 214 16.62 13.92 -11.85
CA LEU A 214 15.19 14.19 -11.73
C LEU A 214 14.39 12.96 -11.26
N LYS A 215 14.76 11.76 -11.69
CA LYS A 215 14.16 10.50 -11.21
C LYS A 215 14.42 10.30 -9.71
N VAL A 216 15.68 10.38 -9.28
CA VAL A 216 16.08 10.27 -7.85
C VAL A 216 15.38 11.35 -7.01
N LYS A 217 15.32 12.60 -7.51
CA LYS A 217 14.60 13.69 -6.84
C LYS A 217 13.13 13.31 -6.60
N LYS A 218 12.47 12.73 -7.61
CA LYS A 218 11.07 12.34 -7.52
C LYS A 218 10.87 11.20 -6.50
N GLU A 219 11.74 10.18 -6.53
CA GLU A 219 11.65 9.01 -5.65
C GLU A 219 11.93 9.33 -4.18
N LEU A 220 12.93 10.19 -3.90
CA LEU A 220 13.34 10.54 -2.55
C LEU A 220 12.55 11.71 -1.94
N LYS A 221 11.81 12.49 -2.74
CA LYS A 221 11.07 13.65 -2.20
C LYS A 221 10.01 13.20 -1.21
N GLY A 222 10.07 13.76 -0.01
CA GLY A 222 9.08 13.58 1.05
C GLY A 222 9.38 12.44 2.02
N ILE A 223 10.38 11.60 1.74
CA ILE A 223 10.84 10.56 2.68
C ILE A 223 11.74 11.17 3.76
N LYS A 224 11.92 10.46 4.86
CA LYS A 224 12.80 10.81 5.97
C LYS A 224 14.10 10.02 5.91
N VAL A 225 15.19 10.69 6.25
CA VAL A 225 16.52 10.09 6.42
C VAL A 225 17.09 10.45 7.78
N VAL A 226 17.93 9.58 8.33
CA VAL A 226 18.74 9.84 9.52
C VAL A 226 20.20 9.95 9.12
N LEU A 227 20.95 10.77 9.84
CA LEU A 227 22.37 10.98 9.59
C LEU A 227 23.19 9.93 10.32
N THR A 228 24.05 9.22 9.59
CA THR A 228 24.82 8.09 10.15
C THR A 228 26.05 8.52 10.94
N HIS A 229 26.52 9.75 10.77
CA HIS A 229 27.67 10.31 11.49
C HIS A 229 27.32 10.97 12.82
N LEU A 230 26.02 11.06 13.14
CA LEU A 230 25.54 11.60 14.40
C LEU A 230 25.00 10.46 15.26
N GLU A 231 25.28 10.50 16.56
CA GLU A 231 24.69 9.57 17.54
C GLU A 231 23.18 9.85 17.76
N THR A 232 22.70 11.01 17.30
CA THR A 232 21.30 11.41 17.41
C THR A 232 20.44 10.79 16.31
N SER A 233 19.30 10.22 16.68
CA SER A 233 18.35 9.59 15.75
C SER A 233 17.41 10.59 15.06
N ASN A 234 17.83 11.84 14.91
CA ASN A 234 16.98 12.90 14.35
C ASN A 234 16.77 12.65 12.85
N SER A 235 15.51 12.61 12.45
CA SER A 235 15.14 12.33 11.06
C SER A 235 14.88 13.62 10.29
N HIS A 236 15.52 13.80 9.14
CA HIS A 236 15.27 14.92 8.23
C HIS A 236 14.36 14.49 7.09
N ARG A 237 13.29 15.26 6.85
CA ARG A 237 12.43 15.06 5.68
C ARG A 237 13.05 15.71 4.45
N ILE A 238 13.27 14.92 3.40
CA ILE A 238 13.82 15.38 2.13
C ILE A 238 12.77 16.23 1.41
N THR A 239 13.13 17.47 1.08
CA THR A 239 12.30 18.39 0.28
C THR A 239 12.71 18.37 -1.20
N GLY A 240 13.95 17.99 -1.49
CA GLY A 240 14.48 17.82 -2.84
C GLY A 240 15.94 17.38 -2.85
N ILE A 241 16.59 17.53 -4.00
CA ILE A 241 18.04 17.37 -4.17
C ILE A 241 18.58 18.58 -4.92
N SER A 242 19.84 18.95 -4.67
CA SER A 242 20.47 20.11 -5.29
C SER A 242 20.58 19.95 -6.82
N SER A 243 20.62 21.08 -7.53
CA SER A 243 20.94 21.12 -8.97
C SER A 243 22.44 20.95 -9.21
N GLN A 244 23.26 21.53 -8.34
CA GLN A 244 24.72 21.49 -8.40
C GLN A 244 25.30 20.33 -7.57
N PRO A 245 26.49 19.82 -7.93
CA PRO A 245 27.21 18.83 -7.14
C PRO A 245 27.65 19.41 -5.79
N MET A 246 27.86 18.54 -4.80
CA MET A 246 28.25 18.92 -3.45
C MET A 246 29.52 19.77 -3.39
N SER A 247 30.45 19.51 -4.30
CA SER A 247 31.70 20.27 -4.44
C SER A 247 31.53 21.74 -4.76
N GLN A 248 30.36 22.14 -5.25
CA GLN A 248 30.03 23.53 -5.60
C GLN A 248 29.05 24.17 -4.61
N LEU A 249 28.57 23.42 -3.61
CA LEU A 249 27.61 23.94 -2.65
C LEU A 249 28.32 24.66 -1.49
N ALA A 250 27.84 25.85 -1.20
CA ALA A 250 28.20 26.62 -0.02
C ALA A 250 26.95 27.06 0.74
N PHE A 251 27.11 27.27 2.04
CA PHE A 251 26.07 27.79 2.91
C PHE A 251 26.67 28.79 3.90
N THR A 252 25.81 29.67 4.41
CA THR A 252 26.19 30.61 5.46
C THR A 252 25.95 29.94 6.80
N ASP A 253 27.01 29.70 7.57
CA ASP A 253 26.89 29.18 8.94
C ASP A 253 26.31 30.25 9.88
N GLY A 254 25.89 29.87 11.09
CA GLY A 254 25.31 30.75 12.10
C GLY A 254 26.22 31.92 12.52
N SER A 255 27.49 31.92 12.13
CA SER A 255 28.48 33.00 12.27
C SER A 255 28.50 34.00 11.10
N ALA A 256 27.55 33.91 10.16
CA ALA A 256 27.49 34.71 8.93
C ALA A 256 28.67 34.51 7.95
N THR A 257 29.49 33.48 8.16
CA THR A 257 30.61 33.13 7.27
C THR A 257 30.14 32.13 6.23
N SER A 258 30.43 32.38 4.95
CA SER A 258 30.14 31.43 3.85
C SER A 258 31.19 30.32 3.83
N MET A 259 30.75 29.06 3.90
CA MET A 259 31.62 27.90 3.84
C MET A 259 31.08 26.82 2.91
N SER A 260 31.98 26.06 2.29
CA SER A 260 31.56 24.93 1.45
C SER A 260 31.06 23.77 2.31
N VAL A 261 30.12 22.98 1.79
CA VAL A 261 29.62 21.78 2.48
C VAL A 261 30.77 20.82 2.78
N ILE A 262 31.69 20.61 1.83
CA ILE A 262 32.85 19.73 2.01
C ILE A 262 33.75 20.21 3.15
N GLN A 263 34.07 21.51 3.17
CA GLN A 263 34.92 22.09 4.20
C GLN A 263 34.29 21.97 5.58
N TYR A 264 32.98 22.23 5.68
CA TYR A 264 32.25 22.05 6.94
C TYR A 264 32.35 20.62 7.48
N PHE A 265 32.11 19.60 6.65
CA PHE A 265 32.20 18.21 7.10
C PHE A 265 33.62 17.77 7.47
N ARG A 266 34.63 18.29 6.77
CA ARG A 266 36.04 18.06 7.10
C ARG A 266 36.45 18.72 8.41
N GLU A 267 36.13 20.01 8.61
CA GLU A 267 36.56 20.76 9.79
C GLU A 267 35.75 20.41 11.04
N ARG A 268 34.42 20.24 10.90
CA ARG A 268 33.54 20.05 12.06
C ARG A 268 33.46 18.61 12.55
N TYR A 269 33.53 17.65 11.63
CA TYR A 269 33.34 16.23 11.92
C TYR A 269 34.54 15.35 11.55
N ASN A 270 35.60 15.92 10.97
CA ASN A 270 36.75 15.17 10.46
C ASN A 270 36.37 14.10 9.41
N ILE A 271 35.36 14.40 8.58
CA ILE A 271 34.86 13.48 7.54
C ILE A 271 35.31 13.97 6.16
N ALA A 272 36.06 13.13 5.46
CA ALA A 272 36.39 13.32 4.05
C ALA A 272 35.31 12.66 3.17
N LEU A 273 34.41 13.49 2.65
CA LEU A 273 33.33 13.07 1.74
C LEU A 273 33.91 12.47 0.45
N GLN A 274 33.44 11.28 0.06
CA GLN A 274 33.96 10.55 -1.11
C GLN A 274 33.17 10.91 -2.37
N PHE A 275 31.85 11.04 -2.25
CA PHE A 275 30.94 11.24 -3.38
C PHE A 275 30.63 12.73 -3.63
N THR A 276 31.68 13.56 -3.73
CA THR A 276 31.56 15.02 -3.85
C THR A 276 30.94 15.52 -5.16
N SER A 277 30.92 14.68 -6.20
CA SER A 277 30.27 14.96 -7.49
C SER A 277 28.77 14.68 -7.48
N LEU A 278 28.23 14.01 -6.46
CA LEU A 278 26.80 13.82 -6.29
C LEU A 278 26.12 15.11 -5.77
N PRO A 279 24.84 15.33 -6.06
CA PRO A 279 24.08 16.40 -5.44
C PRO A 279 23.86 16.12 -3.95
N ALA A 280 23.64 17.18 -3.16
CA ALA A 280 23.20 17.05 -1.78
C ALA A 280 21.69 16.81 -1.71
N LEU A 281 21.24 16.11 -0.67
CA LEU A 281 19.83 16.09 -0.30
C LEU A 281 19.49 17.42 0.37
N LEU A 282 18.31 17.95 0.04
CA LEU A 282 17.80 19.18 0.63
C LEU A 282 16.77 18.81 1.70
N ALA A 283 16.93 19.42 2.87
CA ALA A 283 15.95 19.42 3.96
C ALA A 283 15.77 20.87 4.47
N GLY A 284 14.91 21.06 5.47
CA GLY A 284 14.61 22.39 6.01
C GLY A 284 13.64 23.20 5.14
N SER A 285 13.66 24.53 5.30
CA SER A 285 12.83 25.46 4.53
C SER A 285 13.62 26.08 3.38
N GLU A 286 12.93 26.67 2.39
CA GLU A 286 13.61 27.39 1.30
C GLU A 286 14.46 28.56 1.81
N ALA A 287 14.03 29.22 2.89
CA ALA A 287 14.78 30.31 3.53
C ALA A 287 16.02 29.83 4.30
N ARG A 288 16.05 28.57 4.75
CA ARG A 288 17.17 27.95 5.48
C ARG A 288 17.34 26.50 5.02
N PRO A 289 17.94 26.30 3.82
CA PRO A 289 18.17 24.97 3.29
C PRO A 289 19.22 24.24 4.13
N ILE A 290 18.99 22.95 4.36
CA ILE A 290 19.93 22.05 4.99
C ILE A 290 20.45 21.10 3.90
N TYR A 291 21.76 21.11 3.67
CA TYR A 291 22.44 20.25 2.71
C TYR A 291 22.94 18.98 3.41
N LEU A 292 22.40 17.82 3.04
CA LEU A 292 22.78 16.54 3.63
C LEU A 292 23.54 15.69 2.61
N PRO A 293 24.75 15.21 2.93
CA PRO A 293 25.45 14.27 2.08
C PRO A 293 24.72 12.94 1.94
N MET A 294 24.55 12.46 0.70
CA MET A 294 23.88 11.18 0.42
C MET A 294 24.60 10.01 1.11
N GLU A 295 25.93 10.07 1.19
CA GLU A 295 26.77 9.01 1.80
C GLU A 295 26.67 8.94 3.32
N LEU A 296 26.14 9.99 3.94
CA LEU A 296 25.90 10.07 5.38
C LEU A 296 24.41 10.01 5.73
N SER A 297 23.55 9.75 4.75
CA SER A 297 22.08 9.75 4.92
C SER A 297 21.55 8.33 4.74
N ARG A 298 20.89 7.77 5.76
CA ARG A 298 20.21 6.47 5.71
C ARG A 298 18.69 6.66 5.70
N ILE A 299 18.00 5.94 4.83
CA ILE A 299 16.53 5.97 4.76
C ILE A 299 15.95 5.37 6.06
N VAL A 300 14.98 6.06 6.66
CA VAL A 300 14.31 5.58 7.87
C VAL A 300 13.42 4.38 7.54
N ALA A 301 13.53 3.31 8.33
CA ALA A 301 12.71 2.10 8.19
C ALA A 301 11.20 2.36 8.40
N GLY A 302 10.35 1.49 7.84
CA GLY A 302 8.90 1.54 8.03
C GLY A 302 8.19 2.67 7.27
N GLN A 303 8.88 3.32 6.33
CA GLN A 303 8.28 4.31 5.44
C GLN A 303 7.61 3.63 4.25
N ARG A 304 6.30 3.79 4.14
CA ARG A 304 5.52 3.20 3.03
C ARG A 304 5.98 3.76 1.69
N TYR A 305 6.23 2.87 0.73
CA TYR A 305 6.41 3.23 -0.67
C TYR A 305 5.04 3.47 -1.32
N THR A 306 4.79 4.69 -1.78
CA THR A 306 3.48 5.12 -2.33
C THR A 306 3.51 5.35 -3.84
N GLN A 307 4.68 5.29 -4.47
CA GLN A 307 4.79 5.41 -5.93
C GLN A 307 4.32 4.12 -6.62
N ARG A 308 4.10 4.21 -7.93
CA ARG A 308 3.69 3.06 -8.75
C ARG A 308 4.85 2.08 -8.88
N LEU A 309 4.62 0.84 -8.46
CA LEU A 309 5.55 -0.27 -8.69
C LEU A 309 5.68 -0.56 -10.18
N ASN A 310 6.89 -0.93 -10.62
CA ASN A 310 7.13 -1.42 -11.97
C ASN A 310 6.62 -2.87 -12.13
N GLU A 311 6.53 -3.38 -13.36
CA GLU A 311 5.95 -4.71 -13.64
C GLU A 311 6.69 -5.86 -12.93
N ARG A 312 8.03 -5.75 -12.78
CA ARG A 312 8.84 -6.74 -12.05
C ARG A 312 8.49 -6.74 -10.56
N GLN A 313 8.42 -5.56 -9.96
CA GLN A 313 8.03 -5.37 -8.56
C GLN A 313 6.58 -5.83 -8.31
N VAL A 314 5.65 -5.54 -9.22
CA VAL A 314 4.25 -6.04 -9.13
C VAL A 314 4.24 -7.56 -9.18
N THR A 315 4.97 -8.16 -10.12
CA THR A 315 5.06 -9.62 -10.25
C THR A 315 5.66 -10.27 -9.01
N ALA A 316 6.75 -9.73 -8.47
CA ALA A 316 7.38 -10.21 -7.24
C ALA A 316 6.44 -10.10 -6.03
N LEU A 317 5.72 -8.98 -5.90
CA LEU A 317 4.74 -8.79 -4.84
C LEU A 317 3.55 -9.76 -4.97
N LEU A 318 3.08 -10.02 -6.20
CA LEU A 318 2.04 -11.02 -6.47
C LEU A 318 2.51 -12.42 -6.12
N GLN A 319 3.70 -12.83 -6.56
CA GLN A 319 4.28 -14.13 -6.20
C GLN A 319 4.42 -14.30 -4.68
N ALA A 320 4.78 -13.24 -3.97
CA ALA A 320 4.84 -13.26 -2.52
C ALA A 320 3.46 -13.36 -1.84
N THR A 321 2.39 -12.87 -2.46
CA THR A 321 1.06 -12.81 -1.83
C THR A 321 0.10 -13.89 -2.31
N CYS A 322 0.37 -14.49 -3.47
CA CYS A 322 -0.39 -15.61 -4.06
C CYS A 322 -0.06 -16.92 -3.35
N GLN A 323 -0.59 -17.07 -2.13
CA GLN A 323 -0.48 -18.28 -1.34
C GLN A 323 -1.64 -19.24 -1.64
N ARG A 324 -1.38 -20.54 -1.50
CA ARG A 324 -2.44 -21.55 -1.57
C ARG A 324 -3.40 -21.40 -0.38
N PRO A 325 -4.69 -21.77 -0.51
CA PRO A 325 -5.67 -21.56 0.57
C PRO A 325 -5.23 -22.10 1.93
N ARG A 326 -4.66 -23.32 1.99
CA ARG A 326 -4.17 -23.92 3.24
C ARG A 326 -3.04 -23.11 3.88
N GLU A 327 -2.04 -22.71 3.09
CA GLU A 327 -0.92 -21.89 3.56
C GLU A 327 -1.38 -20.52 4.08
N ARG A 328 -2.35 -19.91 3.39
CA ARG A 328 -2.97 -18.65 3.82
C ARG A 328 -3.72 -18.82 5.13
N GLU A 329 -4.49 -19.91 5.27
CA GLU A 329 -5.23 -20.24 6.48
C GLU A 329 -4.30 -20.45 7.68
N ASP A 330 -3.23 -21.24 7.50
CA ASP A 330 -2.22 -21.49 8.53
C ASP A 330 -1.52 -20.19 8.96
N TYR A 331 -1.17 -19.33 8.00
CA TYR A 331 -0.60 -18.02 8.30
C TYR A 331 -1.57 -17.11 9.07
N ILE A 332 -2.86 -17.08 8.71
CA ILE A 332 -3.88 -16.32 9.45
C ILE A 332 -4.00 -16.83 10.88
N ARG A 333 -4.05 -18.16 11.11
CA ARG A 333 -4.09 -18.74 12.47
C ARG A 333 -2.85 -18.38 13.27
N MET A 334 -1.67 -18.47 12.66
CA MET A 334 -0.41 -18.06 13.30
C MET A 334 -0.44 -16.59 13.72
N MET A 335 -0.86 -15.68 12.82
CA MET A 335 -0.92 -14.25 13.12
C MET A 335 -1.95 -13.92 14.20
N ALA A 336 -3.12 -14.56 14.18
CA ALA A 336 -4.14 -14.37 15.20
C ALA A 336 -3.62 -14.76 16.60
N ARG A 337 -2.92 -15.90 16.70
CA ARG A 337 -2.28 -16.35 17.95
C ARG A 337 -1.15 -15.41 18.40
N ALA A 338 -0.31 -14.97 17.46
CA ALA A 338 0.80 -14.05 17.76
C ALA A 338 0.34 -12.68 18.31
N ASN A 339 -0.87 -12.24 17.96
CA ASN A 339 -1.45 -11.01 18.50
C ASN A 339 -1.88 -11.16 19.98
N ALA A 340 -2.07 -12.38 20.48
CA ALA A 340 -2.37 -12.70 21.87
C ALA A 340 -3.46 -11.81 22.50
N TYR A 341 -4.56 -11.56 21.77
CA TYR A 341 -5.61 -10.62 22.20
C TYR A 341 -6.17 -10.89 23.59
N ASN A 342 -6.26 -12.17 23.98
CA ASN A 342 -6.78 -12.60 25.28
C ASN A 342 -5.78 -12.41 26.44
N GLU A 343 -4.49 -12.30 26.13
CA GLU A 343 -3.43 -12.04 27.13
C GLU A 343 -3.13 -10.54 27.26
N ASP A 344 -3.52 -9.75 26.25
CA ASP A 344 -3.29 -8.32 26.20
C ASP A 344 -4.04 -7.58 27.33
N THR A 345 -3.29 -6.73 28.04
CA THR A 345 -3.83 -6.05 29.23
C THR A 345 -4.89 -5.01 28.86
N LEU A 346 -4.75 -4.32 27.72
CA LEU A 346 -5.74 -3.35 27.28
C LEU A 346 -6.99 -4.05 26.76
N VAL A 347 -6.83 -5.02 25.86
CA VAL A 347 -7.97 -5.68 25.20
C VAL A 347 -8.77 -6.53 26.18
N ASN A 348 -8.10 -7.44 26.90
CA ASN A 348 -8.79 -8.42 27.75
C ASN A 348 -9.00 -7.90 29.17
N LYS A 349 -7.95 -7.51 29.88
CA LYS A 349 -8.06 -7.17 31.32
C LYS A 349 -8.83 -5.87 31.53
N GLU A 350 -8.51 -4.82 30.77
CA GLU A 350 -9.15 -3.50 30.90
C GLU A 350 -10.55 -3.49 30.28
N PHE A 351 -10.68 -3.80 28.98
CA PHE A 351 -11.96 -3.69 28.26
C PHE A 351 -12.82 -4.95 28.27
N GLY A 352 -12.32 -6.09 28.75
CA GLY A 352 -13.09 -7.33 28.82
C GLY A 352 -13.43 -7.94 27.46
N ILE A 353 -12.62 -7.65 26.43
CA ILE A 353 -12.80 -8.21 25.10
C ILE A 353 -12.08 -9.56 25.03
N GLN A 354 -12.81 -10.57 24.57
CA GLN A 354 -12.28 -11.91 24.32
C GLN A 354 -12.42 -12.26 22.85
N VAL A 355 -11.38 -12.81 22.25
CA VAL A 355 -11.34 -13.21 20.84
C VAL A 355 -11.13 -14.72 20.81
N ALA A 356 -12.01 -15.45 20.14
CA ALA A 356 -11.81 -16.89 19.94
C ALA A 356 -10.59 -17.16 19.06
N ASP A 357 -9.77 -18.14 19.44
CA ASP A 357 -8.50 -18.45 18.76
C ASP A 357 -8.68 -19.17 17.42
N ASP A 358 -9.79 -19.91 17.26
CA ASP A 358 -10.07 -20.69 16.07
C ASP A 358 -10.89 -19.93 15.03
N LEU A 359 -10.69 -20.33 13.78
CA LEU A 359 -11.50 -19.86 12.67
C LEU A 359 -12.95 -20.26 12.86
N THR A 360 -13.82 -19.36 12.47
CA THR A 360 -15.26 -19.53 12.64
C THR A 360 -15.81 -20.47 11.56
N SER A 361 -16.31 -21.64 11.96
CA SER A 361 -16.94 -22.60 11.04
C SER A 361 -18.32 -22.12 10.60
N VAL A 362 -18.62 -22.29 9.31
CA VAL A 362 -19.92 -21.93 8.72
C VAL A 362 -20.36 -23.05 7.79
N ASP A 363 -21.62 -23.46 7.92
CA ASP A 363 -22.22 -24.41 7.00
C ASP A 363 -22.42 -23.78 5.62
N ALA A 364 -21.67 -24.28 4.65
CA ALA A 364 -21.74 -23.83 3.26
C ALA A 364 -22.52 -24.82 2.40
N ARG A 365 -23.12 -24.32 1.31
CA ARG A 365 -23.77 -25.14 0.28
C ARG A 365 -23.07 -24.93 -1.05
N ILE A 366 -22.73 -26.03 -1.72
CA ILE A 366 -22.27 -26.01 -3.11
C ILE A 366 -23.50 -26.09 -3.99
N LEU A 367 -23.86 -24.99 -4.64
CA LEU A 367 -25.00 -24.97 -5.56
C LEU A 367 -24.66 -25.81 -6.81
N PRO A 368 -25.60 -26.60 -7.35
CA PRO A 368 -25.38 -27.32 -8.59
C PRO A 368 -25.15 -26.33 -9.74
N ALA A 369 -24.15 -26.61 -10.58
CA ALA A 369 -23.90 -25.80 -11.76
C ALA A 369 -25.08 -25.93 -12.74
N PRO A 370 -25.52 -24.83 -13.38
CA PRO A 370 -26.56 -24.91 -14.40
C PRO A 370 -26.03 -25.65 -15.63
N MET A 371 -26.87 -26.51 -16.21
CA MET A 371 -26.60 -27.12 -17.51
C MET A 371 -26.58 -26.04 -18.60
N LEU A 372 -25.53 -26.02 -19.40
CA LEU A 372 -25.40 -25.10 -20.53
C LEU A 372 -25.87 -25.80 -21.80
N LYS A 373 -26.78 -25.15 -22.53
CA LYS A 373 -27.25 -25.64 -23.84
C LYS A 373 -26.41 -25.06 -24.98
N TYR A 374 -26.16 -25.91 -25.96
CA TYR A 374 -25.45 -25.61 -27.20
C TYR A 374 -26.30 -26.00 -28.40
N HIS A 375 -25.82 -25.68 -29.60
CA HIS A 375 -26.56 -25.99 -30.81
C HIS A 375 -26.60 -27.50 -31.08
N GLU A 376 -27.74 -27.99 -31.55
CA GLU A 376 -28.00 -29.44 -31.74
C GLU A 376 -27.12 -30.08 -32.83
N THR A 377 -26.57 -29.28 -33.75
CA THR A 377 -25.64 -29.76 -34.79
C THR A 377 -24.20 -29.96 -34.32
N GLY A 378 -23.91 -29.67 -33.05
CA GLY A 378 -22.68 -30.11 -32.40
C GLY A 378 -22.73 -31.62 -32.09
N GLN A 379 -21.58 -32.24 -31.85
CA GLN A 379 -21.54 -33.60 -31.33
C GLN A 379 -22.14 -33.68 -29.91
N GLU A 380 -21.98 -32.59 -29.13
CA GLU A 380 -22.62 -32.40 -27.84
C GLU A 380 -23.49 -31.14 -27.86
N ALA A 381 -24.78 -31.31 -27.53
CA ALA A 381 -25.77 -30.22 -27.49
C ALA A 381 -25.94 -29.60 -26.09
N SER A 382 -25.26 -30.14 -25.07
CA SER A 382 -25.27 -29.58 -23.73
C SER A 382 -24.02 -29.98 -22.94
N VAL A 383 -23.76 -29.28 -21.84
CA VAL A 383 -22.69 -29.61 -20.89
C VAL A 383 -23.06 -29.20 -19.48
N ASN A 384 -22.68 -30.03 -18.52
CA ASN A 384 -22.74 -29.70 -17.10
C ASN A 384 -21.35 -29.20 -16.67
N PRO A 385 -21.19 -27.92 -16.31
CA PRO A 385 -19.89 -27.41 -15.87
C PRO A 385 -19.38 -28.16 -14.64
N GLY A 386 -18.12 -28.57 -14.68
CA GLY A 386 -17.43 -29.21 -13.56
C GLY A 386 -16.49 -28.23 -12.88
N PHE A 387 -16.56 -28.11 -11.56
CA PHE A 387 -15.70 -27.20 -10.78
C PHE A 387 -15.68 -25.75 -11.30
N GLY A 388 -16.81 -25.26 -11.81
CA GLY A 388 -16.94 -23.90 -12.36
C GLY A 388 -16.29 -23.71 -13.74
N GLN A 389 -15.91 -24.79 -14.41
CA GLN A 389 -15.24 -24.75 -15.72
C GLN A 389 -15.96 -25.65 -16.74
N TRP A 390 -15.87 -25.25 -18.00
CA TRP A 390 -16.27 -26.06 -19.16
C TRP A 390 -15.49 -25.59 -20.39
N ASN A 391 -15.54 -26.36 -21.48
CA ASN A 391 -14.93 -25.97 -22.74
C ASN A 391 -15.90 -26.22 -23.91
N MET A 392 -15.51 -25.73 -25.09
CA MET A 392 -16.28 -25.84 -26.35
C MET A 392 -15.90 -27.07 -27.19
N ILE A 393 -15.15 -28.04 -26.66
CA ILE A 393 -14.81 -29.25 -27.41
C ILE A 393 -16.11 -29.99 -27.75
N ASN A 394 -16.24 -30.48 -28.99
CA ASN A 394 -17.42 -31.18 -29.53
C ASN A 394 -18.73 -30.36 -29.59
N LYS A 395 -18.70 -29.08 -29.21
CA LYS A 395 -19.87 -28.20 -29.13
C LYS A 395 -19.85 -27.12 -30.22
N LYS A 396 -21.03 -26.66 -30.60
CA LYS A 396 -21.24 -25.50 -31.48
C LYS A 396 -22.06 -24.42 -30.77
N MET A 397 -21.71 -23.16 -31.00
CA MET A 397 -22.39 -22.00 -30.42
C MET A 397 -23.89 -22.08 -30.69
N PHE A 398 -24.71 -21.81 -29.67
CA PHE A 398 -26.17 -21.88 -29.78
C PHE A 398 -26.72 -20.97 -30.88
N ASN A 399 -26.17 -19.76 -31.02
CA ASN A 399 -26.42 -18.87 -32.14
C ASN A 399 -25.09 -18.28 -32.61
N GLY A 400 -24.43 -18.96 -33.55
CA GLY A 400 -23.15 -18.51 -34.09
C GLY A 400 -23.30 -17.28 -34.99
N GLY A 401 -22.46 -16.28 -34.77
CA GLY A 401 -22.44 -15.08 -35.61
C GLY A 401 -22.03 -15.39 -37.06
N ARG A 402 -22.44 -14.52 -37.98
CA ARG A 402 -22.08 -14.58 -39.40
C ARG A 402 -21.12 -13.45 -39.75
N VAL A 403 -19.93 -13.80 -40.25
CA VAL A 403 -18.87 -12.90 -40.68
C VAL A 403 -18.54 -13.19 -42.15
N GLU A 404 -19.08 -12.37 -43.03
CA GLU A 404 -18.93 -12.49 -44.49
C GLU A 404 -17.87 -11.55 -45.05
N VAL A 405 -17.76 -10.37 -44.44
CA VAL A 405 -16.89 -9.29 -44.92
C VAL A 405 -15.87 -8.96 -43.84
N TRP A 406 -14.67 -9.52 -43.97
CA TRP A 406 -13.58 -9.31 -43.02
C TRP A 406 -12.24 -9.20 -43.71
N THR A 407 -11.25 -8.62 -43.05
CA THR A 407 -9.84 -8.68 -43.48
C THR A 407 -8.92 -8.59 -42.26
N CYS A 408 -7.60 -8.69 -42.49
CA CYS A 408 -6.58 -8.63 -41.46
C CYS A 408 -5.46 -7.64 -41.83
N VAL A 409 -4.97 -6.88 -40.84
CA VAL A 409 -3.78 -6.04 -40.94
C VAL A 409 -2.77 -6.47 -39.88
N ASN A 410 -1.55 -6.77 -40.33
CA ASN A 410 -0.44 -7.11 -39.46
C ASN A 410 0.50 -5.93 -39.26
N PHE A 411 0.61 -5.45 -38.02
CA PHE A 411 1.61 -4.45 -37.62
C PHE A 411 2.88 -5.09 -37.03
N SER A 412 2.88 -6.39 -36.76
CA SER A 412 4.07 -7.09 -36.28
C SER A 412 5.03 -7.40 -37.43
N THR A 413 5.99 -6.49 -37.65
CA THR A 413 6.96 -6.55 -38.76
C THR A 413 8.03 -7.64 -38.61
N ARG A 414 8.10 -8.31 -37.45
CA ARG A 414 9.08 -9.37 -37.16
C ARG A 414 8.58 -10.78 -37.48
N LEU A 415 7.34 -10.91 -37.94
CA LEU A 415 6.76 -12.21 -38.30
C LEU A 415 7.09 -12.58 -39.74
N ASN A 416 7.21 -13.88 -40.01
CA ASN A 416 7.24 -14.40 -41.37
C ASN A 416 5.92 -14.06 -42.08
N ARG A 417 5.97 -13.75 -43.37
CA ARG A 417 4.83 -13.30 -44.20
C ARG A 417 3.65 -14.27 -44.18
N ASP A 418 3.92 -15.57 -44.00
CA ASP A 418 2.87 -16.60 -44.02
C ASP A 418 2.13 -16.75 -42.68
N VAL A 419 2.71 -16.28 -41.57
CA VAL A 419 2.15 -16.47 -40.22
C VAL A 419 0.79 -15.79 -40.04
N PRO A 420 0.59 -14.51 -40.43
CA PRO A 420 -0.73 -13.89 -40.39
C PRO A 420 -1.80 -14.65 -41.18
N PHE A 421 -1.42 -15.21 -42.33
CA PHE A 421 -2.33 -15.98 -43.18
C PHE A 421 -2.73 -17.31 -42.51
N GLN A 422 -1.75 -18.08 -42.04
CA GLN A 422 -1.99 -19.34 -41.32
C GLN A 422 -2.82 -19.12 -40.05
N PHE A 423 -2.55 -18.05 -39.30
CA PHE A 423 -3.34 -17.67 -38.13
C PHE A 423 -4.80 -17.38 -38.51
N CYS A 424 -5.04 -16.55 -39.53
CA CYS A 424 -6.39 -16.22 -39.94
C CYS A 424 -7.14 -17.44 -40.48
N GLN A 425 -6.47 -18.31 -41.25
CA GLN A 425 -7.05 -19.56 -41.73
C GLN A 425 -7.46 -20.46 -40.56
N GLY A 426 -6.56 -20.67 -39.58
CA GLY A 426 -6.87 -21.46 -38.39
C GLY A 426 -8.00 -20.88 -37.55
N LEU A 427 -8.08 -19.55 -37.45
CA LEU A 427 -9.17 -18.85 -36.77
C LEU A 427 -10.51 -19.06 -37.48
N VAL A 428 -10.56 -18.88 -38.80
CA VAL A 428 -11.73 -19.10 -39.64
C VAL A 428 -12.22 -20.54 -39.51
N ASP A 429 -11.32 -21.51 -39.64
CA ASP A 429 -11.64 -22.93 -39.54
C ASP A 429 -12.18 -23.27 -38.16
N MET A 430 -11.58 -22.70 -37.10
CA MET A 430 -12.08 -22.84 -35.74
C MET A 430 -13.49 -22.24 -35.61
N CYS A 431 -13.72 -21.01 -36.06
CA CYS A 431 -15.03 -20.35 -36.01
C CYS A 431 -16.11 -21.19 -36.71
N ASN A 432 -15.83 -21.68 -37.92
CA ASN A 432 -16.73 -22.54 -38.67
C ASN A 432 -17.00 -23.87 -37.94
N SER A 433 -15.96 -24.50 -37.38
CA SER A 433 -16.10 -25.73 -36.59
C SER A 433 -16.98 -25.54 -35.35
N LYS A 434 -17.00 -24.32 -34.78
CA LYS A 434 -17.80 -23.93 -33.61
C LYS A 434 -19.17 -23.35 -33.97
N GLY A 435 -19.60 -23.47 -35.23
CA GLY A 435 -20.96 -23.12 -35.66
C GLY A 435 -21.17 -21.63 -35.95
N MET A 436 -20.10 -20.83 -36.03
CA MET A 436 -20.18 -19.52 -36.69
C MET A 436 -20.15 -19.71 -38.20
N VAL A 437 -20.74 -18.79 -38.95
CA VAL A 437 -20.60 -18.74 -40.41
C VAL A 437 -19.52 -17.73 -40.73
N PHE A 438 -18.30 -18.19 -40.97
CA PHE A 438 -17.15 -17.32 -41.22
C PHE A 438 -16.61 -17.56 -42.64
N ASN A 439 -16.67 -16.54 -43.49
CA ASN A 439 -16.24 -16.64 -44.88
C ASN A 439 -14.74 -16.99 -44.96
N PRO A 440 -14.34 -18.07 -45.66
CA PRO A 440 -12.94 -18.49 -45.72
C PRO A 440 -11.97 -17.48 -46.32
N GLN A 441 -12.47 -16.58 -47.17
CA GLN A 441 -11.66 -15.60 -47.87
C GLN A 441 -11.90 -14.19 -47.33
N PRO A 442 -10.85 -13.40 -47.04
CA PRO A 442 -11.02 -12.02 -46.66
C PRO A 442 -11.48 -11.17 -47.86
N VAL A 443 -12.19 -10.08 -47.59
CA VAL A 443 -12.71 -9.16 -48.62
C VAL A 443 -11.57 -8.54 -49.43
N ILE A 444 -10.48 -8.17 -48.76
CA ILE A 444 -9.24 -7.71 -49.38
C ILE A 444 -8.05 -8.54 -48.84
N PRO A 445 -6.97 -8.71 -49.62
CA PRO A 445 -5.79 -9.45 -49.18
C PRO A 445 -5.23 -8.91 -47.86
N ILE A 446 -4.82 -9.84 -46.99
CA ILE A 446 -4.17 -9.54 -45.71
C ILE A 446 -2.92 -8.70 -45.98
N SER A 447 -2.82 -7.55 -45.32
CA SER A 447 -1.72 -6.62 -45.50
C SER A 447 -0.83 -6.54 -44.26
N SER A 448 0.42 -6.13 -44.45
CA SER A 448 1.33 -5.80 -43.35
C SER A 448 1.72 -4.33 -43.45
N SER A 449 1.78 -3.63 -42.31
CA SER A 449 2.14 -2.22 -42.24
C SER A 449 3.05 -1.95 -41.04
N ASN A 450 3.71 -0.80 -41.04
CA ASN A 450 4.54 -0.35 -39.91
C ASN A 450 3.63 0.08 -38.74
N PRO A 451 3.91 -0.32 -37.48
CA PRO A 451 3.19 0.14 -36.29
C PRO A 451 3.09 1.67 -36.16
N ASN A 452 4.05 2.42 -36.70
CA ASN A 452 4.02 3.89 -36.66
C ASN A 452 3.05 4.51 -37.69
N GLN A 453 2.38 3.70 -38.51
CA GLN A 453 1.49 4.13 -39.60
C GLN A 453 0.10 3.50 -39.50
N ILE A 454 -0.38 3.22 -38.28
CA ILE A 454 -1.69 2.60 -38.03
C ILE A 454 -2.81 3.37 -38.74
N GLU A 455 -2.92 4.67 -38.52
CA GLU A 455 -3.98 5.49 -39.11
C GLU A 455 -4.02 5.38 -40.64
N LYS A 456 -2.86 5.54 -41.29
CA LYS A 456 -2.74 5.43 -42.74
C LYS A 456 -3.15 4.04 -43.25
N ALA A 457 -2.76 2.98 -42.53
CA ALA A 457 -3.11 1.61 -42.90
C ALA A 457 -4.62 1.33 -42.74
N LEU A 458 -5.25 1.87 -41.69
CA LEU A 458 -6.69 1.74 -41.48
C LEU A 458 -7.50 2.49 -42.55
N VAL A 459 -7.06 3.69 -42.94
CA VAL A 459 -7.65 4.45 -44.05
C VAL A 459 -7.52 3.70 -45.37
N ASP A 460 -6.36 3.09 -45.66
CA ASP A 460 -6.17 2.26 -46.86
C ASP A 460 -7.13 1.07 -46.90
N VAL A 461 -7.26 0.34 -45.78
CA VAL A 461 -8.20 -0.78 -45.66
C VAL A 461 -9.64 -0.34 -45.88
N HIS A 462 -10.03 0.80 -45.28
CA HIS A 462 -11.37 1.34 -45.46
C HIS A 462 -11.64 1.67 -46.94
N ASN A 463 -10.75 2.41 -47.58
CA ASN A 463 -10.88 2.80 -48.98
C ASN A 463 -10.97 1.59 -49.91
N ARG A 464 -10.10 0.59 -49.72
CA ARG A 464 -10.08 -0.64 -50.53
C ARG A 464 -11.32 -1.51 -50.31
N THR A 465 -11.85 -1.54 -49.10
CA THR A 465 -13.09 -2.28 -48.81
C THR A 465 -14.31 -1.58 -49.43
N THR A 466 -14.38 -0.24 -49.32
CA THR A 466 -15.43 0.57 -49.96
C THR A 466 -15.40 0.46 -51.49
N GLN A 467 -14.22 0.40 -52.10
CA GLN A 467 -14.07 0.16 -53.55
C GLN A 467 -14.68 -1.17 -54.01
N GLN A 468 -14.72 -2.19 -53.16
CA GLN A 468 -15.40 -3.46 -53.46
C GLN A 468 -16.91 -3.43 -53.22
N GLY A 469 -17.48 -2.29 -52.83
CA GLY A 469 -18.91 -2.13 -52.58
C GLY A 469 -19.44 -2.92 -51.38
N LYS A 470 -18.54 -3.37 -50.49
CA LYS A 470 -18.90 -4.15 -49.29
C LYS A 470 -18.61 -3.34 -48.03
N GLN A 471 -19.48 -3.45 -47.02
CA GLN A 471 -19.25 -2.88 -45.69
C GLN A 471 -18.48 -3.88 -44.82
N LEU A 472 -17.32 -3.48 -44.30
CA LEU A 472 -16.50 -4.32 -43.44
C LEU A 472 -17.26 -4.63 -42.12
N GLN A 473 -17.39 -5.92 -41.79
CA GLN A 473 -18.01 -6.39 -40.54
C GLN A 473 -16.97 -6.63 -39.44
N LEU A 474 -15.76 -7.06 -39.82
CA LEU A 474 -14.68 -7.37 -38.87
C LEU A 474 -13.32 -7.01 -39.44
N LEU A 475 -12.50 -6.32 -38.66
CA LEU A 475 -11.09 -6.07 -38.94
C LEU A 475 -10.23 -6.77 -37.89
N ILE A 476 -9.40 -7.71 -38.32
CA ILE A 476 -8.43 -8.38 -37.45
C ILE A 476 -7.13 -7.57 -37.47
N ILE A 477 -6.60 -7.25 -36.30
CA ILE A 477 -5.35 -6.48 -36.17
C ILE A 477 -4.34 -7.31 -35.37
N ILE A 478 -3.19 -7.61 -35.97
CA ILE A 478 -2.07 -8.27 -35.30
C ILE A 478 -1.09 -7.18 -34.85
N LEU A 479 -0.95 -7.02 -33.53
CA LEU A 479 -0.09 -6.00 -32.93
C LEU A 479 1.27 -6.58 -32.50
N PRO A 480 2.34 -5.78 -32.54
CA PRO A 480 3.60 -6.14 -31.91
C PRO A 480 3.48 -6.13 -30.37
N ASP A 481 4.29 -6.94 -29.70
CA ASP A 481 4.41 -6.97 -28.23
C ASP A 481 5.23 -5.77 -27.72
N VAL A 482 4.70 -4.56 -27.91
CA VAL A 482 5.27 -3.29 -27.43
C VAL A 482 4.17 -2.42 -26.84
N SER A 483 4.48 -1.78 -25.72
CA SER A 483 3.55 -0.88 -25.01
C SER A 483 3.10 0.28 -25.90
N GLY A 484 1.79 0.57 -25.93
CA GLY A 484 1.21 1.74 -26.61
C GLY A 484 0.70 1.49 -28.03
N SER A 485 0.66 0.24 -28.49
CA SER A 485 0.08 -0.13 -29.80
C SER A 485 -1.40 -0.54 -29.74
N TYR A 486 -1.96 -0.77 -28.54
CA TYR A 486 -3.38 -1.10 -28.30
C TYR A 486 -4.20 0.14 -27.96
#